data_AF-A0A3C0CW77-F1
#
_entry.id   AF-A0A3C0CW77-F1
#
_cell.length_a   1.000
_cell.length_b   1.000
_cell.length_c   1.000
_cell.angle_alpha   90.00
_cell.angle_beta   90.00
_cell.angle_gamma   90.00
#
_symmetry.space_group_name_H-M   'P 1'
#
loop_
_entity.id
_entity.type
_entity.pdbx_description
1 polymer ?
#
loop_
_entity_poly.entity_id
_entity_poly.type
_entity_poly.pdbx_seq_one_letter_code
_entity_poly.pdbx_strand_id
1 'polypeptide(L)'
;MAENGIKYIMLISDGMADRPLPELDGKTPMQVAKKPNMDFLAANGRVGAVNTIPEGMDPGSDVAAMSLLGYNPQEYYTGRAPIEAASMRIPLGKHDVAFRCNLVSTDGETMLDYSGGHVSTEEARELITCVNQKLGTQQIRFYPGISYRHIMVWSGGSPNVKTVPPHNFTGKPLSPNLPEGDGDAKLKSLIFDSLEIL
;
A
#
# COMPACT_ATOMS: atom_id res chain seq x y z
N MET A 1 14.28 32.33 -21.93
CA MET A 1 15.04 32.54 -20.67
C MET A 1 14.23 31.87 -19.58
N ALA A 2 14.74 30.82 -18.93
CA ALA A 2 14.03 30.23 -17.81
C ALA A 2 14.08 31.22 -16.64
N GLU A 3 12.94 31.55 -16.04
CA GLU A 3 12.91 32.30 -14.78
C GLU A 3 13.70 31.51 -13.74
N ASN A 4 14.71 32.16 -13.14
CA ASN A 4 15.44 31.61 -11.99
C ASN A 4 14.54 31.68 -10.75
N GLY A 5 13.53 30.80 -10.72
CA GLY A 5 12.67 30.60 -9.56
C GLY A 5 13.41 29.90 -8.42
N ILE A 6 12.96 30.15 -7.19
CA ILE A 6 13.43 29.42 -6.00
C ILE A 6 13.08 27.94 -6.17
N LYS A 7 14.06 27.08 -5.99
CA LYS A 7 13.87 25.63 -5.99
C LYS A 7 13.70 25.14 -4.56
N TYR A 8 12.76 24.23 -4.36
CA TYR A 8 12.50 23.60 -3.07
C TYR A 8 12.92 22.13 -3.12
N ILE A 9 13.50 21.64 -2.03
CA ILE A 9 13.83 20.23 -1.83
C ILE A 9 13.15 19.79 -0.53
N MET A 10 12.34 18.75 -0.61
CA MET A 10 11.76 18.08 0.56
C MET A 10 12.49 16.76 0.76
N LEU A 11 13.18 16.60 1.88
CA LEU A 11 13.83 15.35 2.27
C LEU A 11 13.00 14.66 3.35
N ILE A 12 12.50 13.47 3.05
CA ILE A 12 11.71 12.65 3.97
C ILE A 12 12.56 11.43 4.33
N SER A 13 12.86 11.27 5.62
CA SER A 13 13.55 10.11 6.15
C SER A 13 12.52 9.16 6.76
N ASP A 14 12.16 8.10 6.03
CA ASP A 14 11.15 7.14 6.45
C ASP A 14 11.58 6.42 7.75
N GLY A 15 10.66 6.26 8.69
CA GLY A 15 10.93 5.63 9.98
C GLY A 15 11.95 6.36 10.88
N MET A 16 12.26 7.63 10.62
CA MET A 16 13.32 8.34 11.37
C MET A 16 12.97 8.64 12.85
N ALA A 17 11.68 8.79 13.15
CA ALA A 17 11.22 9.03 14.52
C ALA A 17 11.29 7.73 15.32
N ASP A 18 11.85 7.80 16.53
CA ASP A 18 12.01 6.64 17.40
C ASP A 18 11.84 7.05 18.87
N ARG A 19 11.76 6.05 19.74
CA ARG A 19 11.72 6.20 21.19
C ARG A 19 13.13 6.12 21.78
N PRO A 20 13.34 6.69 22.98
CA PRO A 20 14.51 6.40 23.80
C PRO A 20 14.71 4.89 23.99
N LEU A 21 15.94 4.40 23.74
CA LEU A 21 16.29 2.98 23.88
C LEU A 21 17.25 2.77 25.06
N PRO A 22 17.05 1.74 25.91
CA PRO A 22 17.96 1.42 27.01
C PRO A 22 19.41 1.16 26.57
N GLU A 23 19.62 0.47 25.45
CA GLU A 23 20.96 0.19 24.89
C GLU A 23 21.68 1.44 24.34
N LEU A 24 20.97 2.58 24.24
CA LEU A 24 21.50 3.87 23.84
C LEU A 24 21.54 4.88 25.01
N ASP A 25 21.61 4.38 26.25
CA ASP A 25 21.58 5.19 27.47
C ASP A 25 20.33 6.10 27.56
N GLY A 26 19.17 5.61 27.11
CA GLY A 26 17.93 6.36 27.11
C GLY A 26 17.87 7.45 26.02
N LYS A 27 18.64 7.32 24.95
CA LYS A 27 18.59 8.19 23.77
C LYS A 27 17.91 7.50 22.58
N THR A 28 17.45 8.29 21.63
CA THR A 28 16.98 7.81 20.32
C THR A 28 18.17 7.53 19.39
N PRO A 29 18.02 6.69 18.35
CA PRO A 29 19.02 6.54 17.30
C PRO A 29 19.45 7.87 16.67
N MET A 30 18.50 8.79 16.44
CA MET A 30 18.80 10.13 15.91
C MET A 30 19.67 10.98 16.83
N GLN A 31 19.57 10.82 18.15
CA GLN A 31 20.39 11.55 19.11
C GLN A 31 21.84 11.03 19.16
N VAL A 32 22.06 9.73 18.99
CA VAL A 32 23.41 9.12 19.03
C VAL A 32 24.11 9.12 17.67
N ALA A 33 23.36 9.23 16.58
CA ALA A 33 23.91 9.23 15.23
C ALA A 33 24.83 10.43 14.97
N LYS A 34 25.99 10.17 14.36
CA LYS A 34 26.90 11.20 13.84
C LYS A 34 26.35 11.75 12.52
N LYS A 35 25.72 12.93 12.57
CA LYS A 35 24.97 13.53 11.44
C LYS A 35 25.32 15.01 11.22
N PRO A 36 26.61 15.35 10.96
CA PRO A 36 27.07 16.74 10.93
C PRO A 36 26.29 17.63 9.95
N ASN A 37 25.82 17.08 8.82
CA ASN A 37 25.04 17.83 7.84
C ASN A 37 23.63 18.16 8.33
N MET A 38 22.95 17.22 9.00
CA MET A 38 21.62 17.49 9.57
C MET A 38 21.72 18.45 10.76
N ASP A 39 22.75 18.28 11.61
CA ASP A 39 23.02 19.17 12.72
C ASP A 39 23.33 20.60 12.22
N PHE A 40 24.09 20.73 11.13
CA PHE A 40 24.33 22.01 10.45
C PHE A 40 23.03 22.65 9.94
N LEU A 41 22.17 21.89 9.26
CA LEU A 41 20.88 22.39 8.75
C LEU A 41 19.96 22.83 9.90
N ALA A 42 19.91 22.07 11.00
CA ALA A 42 19.13 22.41 12.18
C ALA A 42 19.62 23.70 12.86
N ALA A 43 20.95 23.88 12.97
CA ALA A 43 21.56 25.07 13.58
C ALA A 43 21.41 26.34 12.73
N ASN A 44 21.29 26.21 11.40
CA ASN A 44 21.18 27.33 10.47
C ASN A 44 19.77 27.48 9.87
N GLY A 45 18.79 26.78 10.43
CA GLY A 45 17.43 26.70 9.92
C GLY A 45 16.38 26.93 10.99
N ARG A 46 15.16 26.45 10.71
CA ARG A 46 14.08 26.39 11.68
C ARG A 46 13.77 24.93 11.98
N VAL A 47 13.70 24.60 13.25
CA VAL A 47 13.35 23.27 13.74
C VAL A 47 11.97 23.30 14.39
N GLY A 48 11.27 22.18 14.29
CA GLY A 48 9.95 21.99 14.87
C GLY A 48 9.51 20.54 14.76
N ALA A 49 8.38 20.22 15.39
CA ALA A 49 7.69 18.95 15.20
C ALA A 49 6.61 19.11 14.14
N VAL A 50 6.35 18.05 13.38
CA VAL A 50 5.26 17.97 12.41
C VAL A 50 4.40 16.77 12.72
N ASN A 51 3.08 16.95 12.72
CA ASN A 51 2.13 15.84 12.70
C ASN A 51 1.69 15.62 11.25
N THR A 52 2.08 14.50 10.66
CA THR A 52 1.75 14.15 9.27
C THR A 52 0.49 13.29 9.16
N ILE A 53 -0.05 12.83 10.29
CA ILE A 53 -1.22 11.96 10.32
C ILE A 53 -2.39 12.74 10.95
N PRO A 54 -3.43 13.07 10.18
CA PRO A 54 -4.64 13.67 10.72
C PRO A 54 -5.30 12.79 11.78
N GLU A 55 -6.05 13.41 12.69
CA GLU A 55 -6.79 12.68 13.72
C GLU A 55 -7.76 11.67 13.10
N GLY A 56 -7.82 10.47 13.68
CA GLY A 56 -8.71 9.39 13.24
C GLY A 56 -8.22 8.61 12.01
N MET A 57 -7.03 8.88 11.48
CA MET A 57 -6.46 8.17 10.34
C MET A 57 -5.35 7.20 10.75
N ASP A 58 -5.20 6.12 9.99
CA ASP A 58 -4.10 5.18 10.17
C ASP A 58 -2.75 5.83 9.82
N PRO A 59 -1.68 5.57 10.61
CA PRO A 59 -0.36 6.19 10.41
C PRO A 59 0.44 5.52 9.28
N GLY A 60 -0.17 5.38 8.10
CA GLY A 60 0.46 4.83 6.91
C GLY A 60 1.31 5.85 6.14
N SER A 61 2.35 5.37 5.45
CA SER A 61 3.22 6.21 4.61
C SER A 61 2.45 6.91 3.47
N ASP A 62 1.35 6.30 3.01
CA ASP A 62 0.41 6.87 2.03
C ASP A 62 -0.28 8.13 2.57
N VAL A 63 -0.88 8.05 3.77
CA VAL A 63 -1.51 9.20 4.44
C VAL A 63 -0.47 10.28 4.74
N ALA A 64 0.69 9.89 5.27
CA ALA A 64 1.77 10.83 5.60
C ALA A 64 2.29 11.57 4.36
N ALA A 65 2.53 10.86 3.26
CA ALA A 65 3.00 11.46 2.01
C ALA A 65 1.98 12.43 1.43
N MET A 66 0.68 12.10 1.49
CA MET A 66 -0.39 12.98 1.04
C MET A 66 -0.41 14.29 1.82
N SER A 67 -0.32 14.23 3.16
CA SER A 67 -0.20 15.42 4.02
C SER A 67 1.04 16.26 3.68
N LEU A 68 2.20 15.62 3.52
CA LEU A 68 3.47 16.31 3.23
C LEU A 68 3.44 17.03 1.86
N LEU A 69 2.74 16.46 0.88
CA LEU A 69 2.54 17.06 -0.43
C LEU A 69 1.47 18.17 -0.44
N GLY A 70 0.81 18.44 0.70
CA GLY A 70 -0.14 19.53 0.88
C GLY A 70 -1.60 19.18 0.60
N TYR A 71 -1.93 17.91 0.42
CA TYR A 71 -3.32 17.45 0.29
C TYR A 71 -3.93 17.19 1.68
N ASN A 72 -5.25 17.33 1.80
CA ASN A 72 -5.99 16.93 3.00
C ASN A 72 -6.39 15.44 2.90
N PRO A 73 -5.75 14.51 3.64
CA PRO A 73 -6.08 13.09 3.51
C PRO A 73 -7.49 12.76 3.97
N GLN A 74 -8.10 13.52 4.88
CA GLN A 74 -9.49 13.28 5.30
C GLN A 74 -10.51 13.50 4.17
N GLU A 75 -10.15 14.29 3.17
CA GLU A 75 -11.00 14.59 2.01
C GLU A 75 -10.65 13.71 0.79
N TYR A 76 -9.37 13.45 0.57
CA TYR A 76 -8.88 12.85 -0.68
C TYR A 76 -8.40 11.40 -0.55
N TYR A 77 -8.19 10.88 0.65
CA TYR A 77 -7.67 9.52 0.82
C TYR A 77 -8.78 8.48 0.61
N THR A 78 -8.63 7.69 -0.46
CA THR A 78 -9.54 6.59 -0.80
C THR A 78 -8.86 5.23 -0.71
N GLY A 79 -7.79 5.13 0.10
CA GLY A 79 -6.99 3.92 0.27
C GLY A 79 -5.67 3.93 -0.51
N ARG A 80 -4.84 2.92 -0.22
CA ARG A 80 -3.48 2.77 -0.78
C ARG A 80 -3.45 2.35 -2.25
N ALA A 81 -4.38 1.48 -2.65
CA ALA A 81 -4.36 0.88 -3.98
C ALA A 81 -4.48 1.90 -5.13
N PRO A 82 -5.28 2.98 -5.04
CA PRO A 82 -5.28 4.05 -6.05
C PRO A 82 -3.92 4.75 -6.23
N ILE A 83 -3.16 4.95 -5.15
CA ILE A 83 -1.82 5.55 -5.19
C ILE A 83 -0.84 4.60 -5.90
N GLU A 84 -0.90 3.31 -5.58
CA GLU A 84 -0.09 2.29 -6.25
C GLU A 84 -0.45 2.19 -7.74
N ALA A 85 -1.74 2.20 -8.09
CA ALA A 85 -2.23 2.22 -9.46
C ALA A 85 -1.68 3.43 -10.26
N ALA A 86 -1.69 4.62 -9.66
CA ALA A 86 -1.09 5.81 -10.28
C ALA A 86 0.41 5.66 -10.52
N SER A 87 1.16 5.05 -9.59
CA SER A 87 2.60 4.79 -9.78
C SER A 87 2.88 3.80 -10.94
N MET A 88 1.95 2.87 -11.17
CA MET A 88 1.97 1.93 -12.29
C MET A 88 1.39 2.51 -13.58
N ARG A 89 0.96 3.78 -13.59
CA ARG A 89 0.28 4.46 -14.71
C ARG A 89 -1.02 3.76 -15.15
N ILE A 90 -1.71 3.11 -14.23
CA ILE A 90 -3.04 2.53 -14.46
C ILE A 90 -4.07 3.66 -14.34
N PRO A 91 -4.83 3.98 -15.39
CA PRO A 91 -5.87 5.01 -15.31
C PRO A 91 -7.03 4.51 -14.44
N LEU A 92 -7.55 5.38 -13.59
CA LEU A 92 -8.75 5.13 -12.78
C LEU A 92 -9.84 6.15 -13.15
N GLY A 93 -11.03 5.65 -13.44
CA GLY A 93 -12.24 6.44 -13.60
C GLY A 93 -12.85 6.86 -12.27
N LYS A 94 -13.80 7.79 -12.31
CA LYS A 94 -14.49 8.33 -11.12
C LYS A 94 -15.23 7.26 -10.29
N HIS A 95 -15.61 6.15 -10.92
CA HIS A 95 -16.36 5.06 -10.29
C HIS A 95 -15.51 3.79 -10.11
N ASP A 96 -14.20 3.87 -10.36
CA ASP A 96 -13.32 2.73 -10.20
C ASP A 96 -12.88 2.61 -8.75
N VAL A 97 -12.90 1.38 -8.25
CA VAL A 97 -12.26 1.02 -6.99
C VAL A 97 -11.05 0.15 -7.29
N ALA A 98 -9.88 0.60 -6.84
CA ALA A 98 -8.67 -0.18 -6.93
C ALA A 98 -8.49 -1.01 -5.66
N PHE A 99 -8.16 -2.28 -5.84
CA PHE A 99 -7.81 -3.22 -4.80
C PHE A 99 -6.37 -3.63 -5.00
N ARG A 100 -5.63 -3.70 -3.89
CA ARG A 100 -4.37 -4.43 -3.88
C ARG A 100 -4.69 -5.90 -3.65
N CYS A 101 -4.24 -6.75 -4.56
CA CYS A 101 -4.37 -8.19 -4.46
C CYS A 101 -2.99 -8.84 -4.35
N ASN A 102 -2.91 -9.93 -3.59
CA ASN A 102 -1.70 -10.70 -3.45
C ASN A 102 -1.85 -12.06 -4.15
N LEU A 103 -0.79 -12.54 -4.80
CA LEU A 103 -0.62 -13.98 -5.02
C LEU A 103 -0.20 -14.65 -3.70
N VAL A 104 -0.91 -15.70 -3.32
CA VAL A 104 -0.73 -16.39 -2.04
C VAL A 104 -0.68 -17.90 -2.27
N SER A 105 -0.10 -18.63 -1.33
CA SER A 105 -0.21 -20.10 -1.26
C SER A 105 -1.28 -20.48 -0.26
N THR A 106 -2.19 -21.38 -0.65
CA THR A 106 -3.27 -21.90 0.19
C THR A 106 -3.62 -23.32 -0.23
N ASP A 107 -4.18 -24.10 0.69
CA ASP A 107 -4.81 -25.40 0.42
C ASP A 107 -6.32 -25.28 0.14
N GLY A 108 -6.84 -24.06 0.03
CA GLY A 108 -8.27 -23.76 -0.15
C GLY A 108 -9.03 -23.53 1.15
N GLU A 109 -8.45 -23.88 2.31
CA GLU A 109 -9.05 -23.67 3.63
C GLU A 109 -8.21 -22.75 4.52
N THR A 110 -6.89 -22.78 4.36
CA THR A 110 -5.89 -22.12 5.22
C THR A 110 -4.93 -21.26 4.39
N MET A 111 -4.59 -20.07 4.88
CA MET A 111 -3.52 -19.24 4.30
C MET A 111 -2.15 -19.83 4.64
N LEU A 112 -1.48 -20.48 3.70
CA LEU A 112 -0.17 -21.11 3.94
C LEU A 112 0.97 -20.10 3.86
N ASP A 113 0.98 -19.26 2.83
CA ASP A 113 1.94 -18.17 2.69
C ASP A 113 1.35 -16.96 1.95
N TYR A 114 1.52 -15.77 2.52
CA TYR A 114 0.96 -14.52 1.99
C TYR A 114 1.71 -13.98 0.75
N SER A 115 2.86 -14.57 0.43
CA SER A 115 3.76 -14.15 -0.65
C SER A 115 3.85 -15.15 -1.80
N GLY A 116 3.10 -16.25 -1.73
CA GLY A 116 3.14 -17.30 -2.76
C GLY A 116 4.50 -17.97 -2.87
N GLY A 117 5.25 -18.13 -1.77
CA GLY A 117 6.61 -18.65 -1.76
C GLY A 117 7.65 -17.66 -2.31
N HIS A 118 7.44 -16.36 -2.12
CA HIS A 118 8.27 -15.30 -2.73
C HIS A 118 8.33 -15.40 -4.27
N VAL A 119 7.18 -15.64 -4.92
CA VAL A 119 7.07 -15.72 -6.38
C VAL A 119 7.80 -14.56 -7.07
N SER A 120 8.54 -14.89 -8.14
CA SER A 120 9.28 -13.89 -8.92
C SER A 120 8.33 -12.94 -9.64
N THR A 121 8.82 -11.77 -10.04
CA THR A 121 7.97 -10.80 -10.76
C THR A 121 7.60 -11.32 -12.15
N GLU A 122 8.49 -12.09 -12.76
CA GLU A 122 8.34 -12.73 -14.06
C GLU A 122 7.22 -13.77 -14.04
N GLU A 123 7.27 -14.72 -13.10
CA GLU A 123 6.23 -15.75 -12.94
C GLU A 123 4.88 -15.11 -12.54
N ALA A 124 4.90 -14.20 -11.56
CA ALA A 124 3.68 -13.54 -11.11
C ALA A 124 2.99 -12.75 -12.24
N ARG A 125 3.77 -12.19 -13.18
CA ARG A 125 3.22 -11.51 -14.36
C ARG A 125 2.45 -12.48 -15.25
N GLU A 126 2.98 -13.67 -15.50
CA GLU A 126 2.31 -14.70 -16.30
C GLU A 126 1.00 -15.15 -15.62
N LEU A 127 1.06 -15.43 -14.32
CA LEU A 127 -0.10 -15.84 -13.52
C LEU A 127 -1.21 -14.79 -13.52
N ILE A 128 -0.89 -13.53 -13.22
CA ILE A 128 -1.88 -12.44 -13.21
C ILE A 128 -2.40 -12.13 -14.61
N THR A 129 -1.58 -12.31 -15.66
CA THR A 129 -2.06 -12.17 -17.04
C THR A 129 -3.08 -13.27 -17.36
N CYS A 130 -2.83 -14.51 -16.94
CA CYS A 130 -3.78 -15.63 -17.08
C CYS A 130 -5.10 -15.34 -16.33
N VAL A 131 -5.00 -14.92 -15.06
CA VAL A 131 -6.17 -14.52 -14.26
C VAL A 131 -6.95 -13.40 -14.96
N ASN A 132 -6.29 -12.38 -15.49
CA ASN A 132 -6.97 -11.31 -16.23
C ASN A 132 -7.63 -11.80 -17.54
N GLN A 133 -7.02 -12.76 -18.24
CA GLN A 133 -7.61 -13.33 -19.44
C GLN A 133 -8.85 -14.17 -19.14
N LYS A 134 -8.87 -14.89 -18.00
CA LYS A 134 -9.94 -15.82 -17.62
C LYS A 134 -11.07 -15.15 -16.84
N LEU A 135 -10.73 -14.31 -15.86
CA LEU A 135 -11.67 -13.66 -14.93
C LEU A 135 -11.88 -12.17 -15.22
N GLY A 136 -11.00 -11.55 -16.01
CA GLY A 136 -11.13 -10.14 -16.36
C GLY A 136 -12.33 -9.89 -17.27
N THR A 137 -13.01 -8.78 -17.03
CA THR A 137 -14.18 -8.32 -17.78
C THR A 137 -14.04 -6.83 -18.10
N GLN A 138 -15.00 -6.23 -18.82
CA GLN A 138 -14.99 -4.77 -19.00
C GLN A 138 -15.04 -3.99 -17.68
N GLN A 139 -15.60 -4.59 -16.62
CA GLN A 139 -15.70 -3.96 -15.30
C GLN A 139 -14.56 -4.33 -14.36
N ILE A 140 -13.86 -5.44 -14.59
CA ILE A 140 -12.84 -5.97 -13.68
C ILE A 140 -11.57 -6.25 -14.47
N ARG A 141 -10.47 -5.62 -14.08
CA ARG A 141 -9.17 -5.80 -14.73
C ARG A 141 -8.10 -6.06 -13.67
N PHE A 142 -7.20 -7.00 -13.96
CA PHE A 142 -6.05 -7.30 -13.12
C PHE A 142 -4.77 -6.83 -13.80
N TYR A 143 -3.88 -6.23 -13.02
CA TYR A 143 -2.63 -5.62 -13.48
C TYR A 143 -1.45 -6.17 -12.68
N PRO A 144 -0.45 -6.76 -13.35
CA PRO A 144 0.70 -7.32 -12.66
C PRO A 144 1.59 -6.21 -12.09
N GLY A 145 1.73 -6.18 -10.76
CA GLY A 145 2.75 -5.40 -10.06
C GLY A 145 4.07 -6.16 -9.85
N ILE A 146 4.63 -6.09 -8.64
CA ILE A 146 5.97 -6.59 -8.29
C ILE A 146 5.87 -7.77 -7.34
N SER A 147 6.56 -8.87 -7.68
CA SER A 147 6.50 -10.14 -6.95
C SER A 147 5.03 -10.50 -6.71
N TYR A 148 4.63 -10.80 -5.48
CA TYR A 148 3.27 -11.19 -5.12
C TYR A 148 2.25 -10.04 -5.06
N ARG A 149 2.61 -8.77 -5.32
CA ARG A 149 1.71 -7.60 -5.13
C ARG A 149 1.20 -7.07 -6.46
N HIS A 150 -0.11 -7.03 -6.62
CA HIS A 150 -0.79 -6.66 -7.86
C HIS A 150 -1.98 -5.74 -7.61
N ILE A 151 -2.54 -5.20 -8.68
CA ILE A 151 -3.70 -4.32 -8.63
C ILE A 151 -4.86 -4.96 -9.38
N MET A 152 -6.03 -4.98 -8.76
CA MET A 152 -7.30 -5.22 -9.44
C MET A 152 -8.09 -3.92 -9.46
N VAL A 153 -8.62 -3.53 -10.62
CA VAL A 153 -9.53 -2.40 -10.75
C VAL A 153 -10.94 -2.94 -10.99
N TRP A 154 -11.90 -2.47 -10.21
CA TRP A 154 -13.31 -2.79 -10.34
C TRP A 154 -14.14 -1.52 -10.56
N SER A 155 -14.60 -1.32 -11.80
CA SER A 155 -15.52 -0.25 -12.18
C SER A 155 -16.90 -0.50 -11.57
N GLY A 156 -17.35 0.42 -10.73
CA GLY A 156 -18.60 0.31 -9.98
C GLY A 156 -18.52 -0.61 -8.75
N GLY A 157 -17.30 -0.98 -8.32
CA GLY A 157 -17.10 -1.70 -7.07
C GLY A 157 -17.42 -0.83 -5.85
N SER A 158 -17.59 -1.47 -4.69
CA SER A 158 -17.80 -0.75 -3.44
C SER A 158 -16.45 -0.43 -2.76
N PRO A 159 -16.18 0.83 -2.38
CA PRO A 159 -15.01 1.17 -1.58
C PRO A 159 -15.16 0.80 -0.10
N ASN A 160 -16.37 0.41 0.33
CA ASN A 160 -16.69 0.14 1.72
C ASN A 160 -16.54 -1.34 2.12
N VAL A 161 -16.14 -2.20 1.18
CA VAL A 161 -15.87 -3.60 1.46
C VAL A 161 -14.69 -3.72 2.42
N LYS A 162 -14.87 -4.52 3.46
CA LYS A 162 -13.81 -4.79 4.44
C LYS A 162 -12.96 -5.94 3.92
N THR A 163 -11.64 -5.75 3.92
CA THR A 163 -10.67 -6.76 3.50
C THR A 163 -9.56 -6.87 4.54
N VAL A 164 -9.08 -8.09 4.78
CA VAL A 164 -7.94 -8.33 5.66
C VAL A 164 -6.68 -8.57 4.82
N PRO A 165 -5.56 -7.88 5.09
CA PRO A 165 -4.30 -8.17 4.41
C PRO A 165 -3.83 -9.62 4.67
N PRO A 166 -3.45 -10.40 3.64
CA PRO A 166 -3.07 -11.82 3.79
C PRO A 166 -1.99 -12.11 4.85
N HIS A 167 -1.01 -11.20 5.01
CA HIS A 167 0.06 -11.35 5.99
C HIS A 167 -0.39 -11.29 7.46
N ASN A 168 -1.60 -10.81 7.74
CA ASN A 168 -2.14 -10.76 9.10
C ASN A 168 -2.70 -12.11 9.57
N PHE A 169 -2.91 -13.06 8.67
CA PHE A 169 -3.55 -14.34 8.96
C PHE A 169 -2.87 -15.56 8.32
N THR A 170 -1.58 -15.47 8.00
CA THR A 170 -0.75 -16.64 7.68
C THR A 170 -0.87 -17.71 8.78
N GLY A 171 -1.09 -18.97 8.37
CA GLY A 171 -1.33 -20.12 9.24
C GLY A 171 -2.74 -20.19 9.83
N LYS A 172 -3.68 -19.32 9.41
CA LYS A 172 -5.06 -19.31 9.90
C LYS A 172 -6.07 -19.63 8.77
N PRO A 173 -7.30 -20.04 9.12
CA PRO A 173 -8.35 -20.31 8.14
C PRO A 173 -8.70 -19.09 7.28
N LEU A 174 -9.04 -19.30 6.01
CA LEU A 174 -9.48 -18.27 5.08
C LEU A 174 -10.85 -17.70 5.46
N SER A 175 -11.82 -18.58 5.77
CA SER A 175 -13.24 -18.22 5.96
C SER A 175 -13.49 -16.97 6.82
N PRO A 176 -12.94 -16.82 8.05
CA PRO A 176 -13.15 -15.64 8.88
C PRO A 176 -12.37 -14.38 8.43
N ASN A 177 -11.51 -14.50 7.41
CA ASN A 177 -10.65 -13.43 6.90
C ASN A 177 -11.00 -13.04 5.46
N LEU A 178 -12.04 -13.63 4.87
CA LEU A 178 -12.54 -13.26 3.55
C LEU A 178 -13.16 -11.86 3.56
N PRO A 179 -13.34 -11.23 2.39
CA PRO A 179 -14.01 -9.93 2.30
C PRO A 179 -15.38 -9.90 2.97
N GLU A 180 -15.77 -8.79 3.57
CA GLU A 180 -17.07 -8.64 4.23
C GLU A 180 -17.75 -7.31 3.89
N GLY A 181 -19.08 -7.33 3.77
CA GLY A 181 -19.88 -6.14 3.51
C GLY A 181 -20.24 -5.97 2.03
N ASP A 182 -20.37 -4.73 1.60
CA ASP A 182 -20.89 -4.39 0.27
C ASP A 182 -19.93 -4.84 -0.84
N GLY A 183 -20.40 -5.68 -1.76
CA GLY A 183 -19.58 -6.25 -2.84
C GLY A 183 -18.74 -7.48 -2.47
N ASP A 184 -18.87 -7.99 -1.25
CA ASP A 184 -18.08 -9.13 -0.75
C ASP A 184 -18.26 -10.42 -1.59
N ALA A 185 -19.48 -10.74 -1.99
CA ALA A 185 -19.80 -11.94 -2.77
C ALA A 185 -19.02 -11.97 -4.09
N LYS A 186 -18.86 -10.81 -4.73
CA LYS A 186 -18.10 -10.71 -5.98
C LYS A 186 -16.61 -10.93 -5.73
N LEU A 187 -16.04 -10.34 -4.68
CA LEU A 187 -14.63 -10.55 -4.34
C LEU A 187 -14.36 -12.00 -3.91
N LYS A 188 -15.25 -12.61 -3.14
CA LYS A 188 -15.17 -14.04 -2.74
C LYS A 188 -15.19 -14.94 -3.97
N SER A 189 -16.11 -14.71 -4.91
CA SER A 189 -16.14 -15.44 -6.19
C SER A 189 -14.79 -15.33 -6.90
N LEU A 190 -14.26 -14.10 -7.10
CA LEU A 190 -12.97 -13.93 -7.78
C LEU A 190 -11.82 -14.63 -7.06
N ILE A 191 -11.80 -14.64 -5.72
CA ILE A 191 -10.79 -15.34 -4.93
C ILE A 191 -10.87 -16.85 -5.20
N PHE A 192 -12.05 -17.46 -5.07
CA PHE A 192 -12.22 -18.90 -5.26
C PHE A 192 -12.06 -19.33 -6.72
N ASP A 193 -12.61 -18.57 -7.67
CA ASP A 193 -12.43 -18.82 -9.10
C ASP A 193 -10.95 -18.74 -9.50
N SER A 194 -10.15 -17.89 -8.83
CA SER A 194 -8.71 -17.82 -9.07
C SER A 194 -7.94 -19.05 -8.60
N LEU A 195 -8.44 -19.77 -7.58
CA LEU A 195 -7.82 -21.02 -7.11
C LEU A 195 -7.94 -22.16 -8.13
N GLU A 196 -8.95 -22.13 -8.99
CA GLU A 196 -9.10 -23.14 -10.05
C GLU A 196 -8.20 -22.87 -11.25
N ILE A 197 -7.68 -21.64 -11.37
CA ILE A 197 -6.86 -21.18 -12.50
C ILE A 197 -5.37 -21.29 -12.21
N LEU A 198 -4.98 -21.08 -10.95
CA LEU A 198 -3.59 -21.03 -10.47
C LEU A 198 -3.15 -22.38 -9.90
#